data_AF-A0A1X6ZS44-F1
#
_entry.id   AF-A0A1X6ZS44-F1
#
_cell.length_a   1.000
_cell.length_b   1.000
_cell.length_c   1.000
_cell.angle_alpha   90.00
_cell.angle_beta   90.00
_cell.angle_gamma   90.00
#
_symmetry.space_group_name_H-M   'P 1'
#
loop_
_entity.id
_entity.type
_entity.pdbx_description
1 polymer ?
#
loop_
_entity_poly.entity_id
_entity_poly.type
_entity_poly.pdbx_seq_one_letter_code
_entity_poly.pdbx_strand_id
1 'polypeptide(L)'
;MSMVIEIDTLVLEGMSEEEGRRAAAAFERQLQSLLDMHGLPEGRRLNDLNLIDLGHLPVTMTGPEARGAELARALFSELQS
;
A
#
# COMPACT_ATOMS: atom_id res chain seq x y z
N MET A 1 8.88 -18.38 -1.05
CA MET A 1 9.59 -17.36 -0.26
C MET A 1 8.51 -16.52 0.39
N SER A 2 8.47 -16.39 1.72
CA SER A 2 7.54 -15.44 2.36
C SER A 2 8.20 -14.07 2.35
N MET A 3 7.51 -13.09 1.78
CA MET A 3 7.90 -11.69 1.89
C MET A 3 7.17 -11.08 3.08
N VAL A 4 7.81 -10.13 3.77
CA VAL A 4 7.17 -9.38 4.87
C VAL A 4 7.32 -7.91 4.52
N ILE A 5 6.21 -7.19 4.54
CA ILE A 5 6.15 -5.74 4.31
C ILE A 5 5.78 -5.10 5.64
N GLU A 6 6.61 -4.17 6.10
CA GLU A 6 6.39 -3.39 7.31
C GLU A 6 6.38 -1.90 6.95
N ILE A 7 5.42 -1.17 7.48
CA ILE A 7 5.21 0.26 7.27
C ILE A 7 5.13 0.93 8.62
N ASP A 8 6.20 1.64 8.95
CA ASP A 8 6.30 2.34 10.23
C ASP A 8 5.23 3.42 10.37
N THR A 9 4.94 4.17 9.31
CA THR A 9 3.94 5.24 9.36
C THR A 9 3.33 5.53 7.99
N LEU A 10 2.01 5.63 7.95
CA LEU A 10 1.25 6.18 6.83
C LEU A 10 0.61 7.50 7.27
N VAL A 11 1.05 8.62 6.70
CA VAL A 11 0.48 9.94 6.99
C VAL A 11 -0.53 10.28 5.89
N LEU A 12 -1.81 10.26 6.23
CA LEU A 12 -2.88 10.71 5.35
C LEU A 12 -3.47 12.01 5.90
N GLU A 13 -3.52 13.04 5.06
CA GLU A 13 -4.14 14.31 5.44
C GLU A 13 -5.60 14.11 5.86
N GLY A 14 -5.98 14.72 6.98
CA GLY A 14 -7.33 14.62 7.53
C GLY A 14 -7.62 13.34 8.32
N MET A 15 -6.62 12.49 8.59
CA MET A 15 -6.74 11.37 9.51
C MET A 15 -6.07 11.65 10.86
N SER A 16 -6.67 11.14 11.92
CA SER A 16 -5.99 10.97 13.21
C SER A 16 -4.88 9.92 13.11
N GLU A 17 -3.95 9.92 14.07
CA GLU A 17 -2.87 8.94 14.15
C GLU A 17 -3.39 7.49 14.20
N GLU A 18 -4.49 7.25 14.93
CA GLU A 18 -5.11 5.93 15.04
C GLU A 18 -5.74 5.49 13.72
N GLU A 19 -6.38 6.40 12.99
CA GLU A 19 -6.88 6.14 11.64
C GLU A 19 -5.76 5.86 10.65
N GLY A 20 -4.66 6.63 10.71
CA GLY A 20 -3.45 6.38 9.92
C GLY A 20 -2.86 5.00 10.19
N ARG A 21 -2.79 4.58 11.46
CA ARG A 21 -2.31 3.23 11.84
C ARG A 21 -3.22 2.12 11.31
N ARG A 22 -4.54 2.30 11.37
CA ARG A 22 -5.51 1.33 10.79
C ARG A 22 -5.41 1.27 9.27
N ALA A 23 -5.20 2.40 8.61
CA ALA A 23 -4.96 2.45 7.17
C ALA A 23 -3.65 1.75 6.79
N ALA A 24 -2.56 1.97 7.53
CA ALA A 24 -1.27 1.31 7.31
C ALA A 24 -1.40 -0.22 7.42
N ALA A 25 -2.02 -0.73 8.49
CA ALA A 25 -2.23 -2.17 8.67
C ALA A 25 -3.15 -2.79 7.59
N ALA A 26 -4.10 -2.03 7.04
CA ALA A 26 -4.91 -2.48 5.92
C ALA A 26 -4.11 -2.52 4.61
N PHE A 27 -3.27 -1.51 4.39
CA PHE A 27 -2.36 -1.46 3.25
C PHE A 27 -1.39 -2.64 3.24
N GLU A 28 -0.68 -2.89 4.34
CA GLU A 28 0.32 -3.96 4.44
C GLU A 28 -0.30 -5.31 4.08
N ARG A 29 -1.45 -5.65 4.70
CA ARG A 29 -2.17 -6.89 4.43
C ARG A 29 -2.58 -7.01 2.97
N GLN A 30 -3.10 -5.93 2.38
CA GLN A 30 -3.58 -5.96 1.00
C GLN A 30 -2.42 -6.06 0.00
N LEU A 31 -1.32 -5.33 0.23
CA LEU A 31 -0.15 -5.35 -0.64
C LEU A 31 0.55 -6.71 -0.55
N GLN A 32 0.70 -7.27 0.66
CA GLN A 32 1.22 -8.60 0.88
C GLN A 32 0.40 -9.65 0.11
N SER A 33 -0.92 -9.59 0.21
CA SER A 33 -1.83 -10.48 -0.52
C SER A 33 -1.63 -10.40 -2.04
N LEU A 34 -1.48 -9.20 -2.59
CA LEU A 34 -1.24 -8.99 -4.02
C LEU A 34 0.12 -9.56 -4.45
N LEU A 35 1.17 -9.33 -3.66
CA LEU A 35 2.51 -9.83 -3.96
C LEU A 35 2.63 -11.35 -3.76
N ASP A 36 1.90 -11.93 -2.81
CA ASP A 36 1.82 -13.39 -2.65
C ASP A 36 1.10 -14.04 -3.83
N MET A 37 0.08 -13.36 -4.36
CA MET A 37 -0.73 -13.89 -5.47
C MET A 37 -0.03 -13.76 -6.83
N HIS A 38 0.66 -12.65 -7.07
CA HIS A 38 1.18 -12.29 -8.39
C HIS A 38 2.71 -12.25 -8.46
N GLY A 39 3.40 -12.22 -7.32
CA GLY A 39 4.84 -11.98 -7.25
C GLY A 39 5.21 -10.52 -7.51
N LEU A 40 6.51 -10.23 -7.40
CA LEU A 40 7.08 -8.98 -7.90
C LEU A 40 7.21 -9.05 -9.42
N PRO A 41 6.91 -7.96 -10.15
CA PRO A 41 7.15 -7.86 -11.59
C PRO A 41 8.63 -8.10 -11.93
N GLU A 42 8.91 -8.65 -13.11
CA GLU A 42 10.28 -8.89 -13.56
C GLU A 42 11.08 -7.59 -13.61
N GLY A 43 12.27 -7.61 -13.01
CA GLY A 43 13.17 -6.45 -12.97
C GLY A 43 12.89 -5.44 -11.85
N ARG A 44 11.79 -5.57 -11.11
CA ARG A 44 11.51 -4.74 -9.93
C ARG A 44 12.05 -5.38 -8.66
N ARG A 45 12.74 -4.59 -7.85
CA ARG A 45 13.22 -4.96 -6.51
C ARG A 45 12.33 -4.31 -5.46
N LEU A 46 12.30 -4.92 -4.27
CA LEU A 46 11.61 -4.37 -3.10
C LEU A 46 11.99 -2.91 -2.80
N ASN A 47 13.26 -2.55 -2.95
CA ASN A 47 13.72 -1.18 -2.72
C ASN A 47 13.12 -0.16 -3.70
N ASP A 48 12.60 -0.60 -4.84
CA ASP A 48 11.93 0.27 -5.80
C ASP A 48 10.55 0.71 -5.30
N LEU A 49 9.95 -0.02 -4.35
CA LEU A 49 8.68 0.34 -3.70
C LEU A 49 8.77 1.65 -2.91
N ASN A 50 9.92 1.89 -2.28
CA ASN A 50 10.15 3.09 -1.47
C ASN A 50 10.26 4.37 -2.30
N LEU A 51 10.35 4.24 -3.62
CA LEU A 51 10.52 5.37 -4.56
C LEU A 51 9.23 5.69 -5.32
N ILE A 52 8.15 4.91 -5.12
CA ILE A 52 6.91 5.10 -5.85
C ILE A 52 6.09 6.19 -5.17
N ASP A 53 5.98 7.32 -5.85
CA ASP A 53 5.08 8.40 -5.47
C ASP A 53 3.64 8.03 -5.83
N LEU A 54 2.80 7.85 -4.80
CA LEU A 54 1.37 7.56 -4.95
C LEU A 54 0.52 8.83 -4.97
N GLY A 55 1.09 10.00 -5.25
CA GLY A 55 0.53 11.35 -5.07
C GLY A 55 -0.88 11.62 -5.62
N HIS A 56 -1.50 10.69 -6.36
CA HIS A 56 -2.88 10.77 -6.82
C HIS A 56 -3.67 9.49 -6.51
N LEU A 57 -3.99 9.31 -5.23
CA LEU A 57 -4.92 8.25 -4.82
C LEU A 57 -6.36 8.70 -5.00
N PRO A 58 -7.25 7.84 -5.54
CA PRO A 58 -8.67 8.14 -5.57
C PRO A 58 -9.23 8.20 -4.14
N VAL A 59 -9.63 9.40 -3.70
CA VAL A 59 -10.28 9.65 -2.41
C VAL A 59 -11.77 9.31 -2.51
N THR A 60 -12.10 8.09 -2.91
CA THR A 60 -13.49 7.67 -3.13
C THR A 60 -13.91 6.57 -2.16
N MET A 61 -13.55 6.67 -0.87
CA MET A 61 -14.01 5.72 0.16
C MET A 61 -14.11 6.36 1.56
N THR A 62 -15.11 5.92 2.33
CA THR A 62 -15.30 6.25 3.76
C THR A 62 -14.65 5.18 4.63
N GLY A 63 -13.64 5.56 5.42
CA GLY A 63 -13.00 4.71 6.43
C GLY A 63 -11.51 4.43 6.17
N PRO A 64 -10.66 4.42 7.21
CA PRO A 64 -9.21 4.31 7.05
C PRO A 64 -8.75 2.99 6.43
N GLU A 65 -9.37 1.86 6.80
CA GLU A 65 -9.01 0.54 6.29
C GLU A 65 -9.28 0.43 4.78
N ALA A 66 -10.41 0.98 4.32
CA ALA A 66 -10.74 1.02 2.89
C ALA A 66 -9.73 1.86 2.10
N ARG A 67 -9.29 3.01 2.66
CA ARG A 67 -8.24 3.82 2.04
C ARG A 67 -6.92 3.05 1.96
N GLY A 68 -6.52 2.36 3.03
CA GLY A 68 -5.33 1.51 3.04
C GLY A 68 -5.34 0.41 1.97
N ALA A 69 -6.46 -0.28 1.79
CA ALA A 69 -6.59 -1.33 0.78
C ALA A 69 -6.49 -0.77 -0.66
N GLU A 70 -7.12 0.37 -0.95
CA GLU A 70 -7.05 0.99 -2.27
C GLU A 70 -5.66 1.57 -2.57
N LEU A 71 -5.00 2.14 -1.57
CA LEU A 71 -3.59 2.52 -1.64
C LEU A 71 -2.70 1.35 -2.09
N ALA A 72 -2.88 0.17 -1.49
CA ALA A 72 -2.11 -1.00 -1.84
C ALA A 72 -2.35 -1.46 -3.29
N ARG A 73 -3.61 -1.38 -3.75
CA ARG A 73 -3.99 -1.70 -5.13
C ARG A 73 -3.42 -0.71 -6.14
N ALA A 74 -3.44 0.58 -5.83
CA ALA A 74 -2.85 1.61 -6.66
C ALA A 74 -1.34 1.39 -6.80
N LEU A 75 -0.63 1.19 -5.68
CA LEU A 75 0.80 0.87 -5.70
C LEU A 75 1.11 -0.39 -6.52
N PHE A 76 0.33 -1.45 -6.30
CA PHE A 76 0.53 -2.69 -7.03
C PHE A 76 0.31 -2.53 -8.54
N SER A 77 -0.65 -1.70 -8.96
CA SER A 77 -0.90 -1.41 -10.37
C SER A 77 0.25 -0.65 -11.02
N GLU A 78 0.83 0.33 -10.31
CA GLU A 78 2.01 1.07 -10.76
C GLU A 78 3.24 0.17 -10.94
N LEU A 79 3.40 -0.85 -10.08
CA LEU A 79 4.49 -1.82 -10.21
C LEU A 79 4.41 -2.63 -11.50
N GLN A 80 3.20 -2.94 -11.96
CA GLN A 80 2.96 -3.74 -13.15
C GLN A 80 3.03 -2.93 -14.46
N SER A 81 3.17 -1.60 -14.38
CA SER A 81 3.30 -0.69 -15.52
C SER A 81 4.76 -0.46 -15.91
#